data_AF-A0A3C2DVC0-F1
#
_entry.id   AF-A0A3C2DVC0-F1
#
_cell.length_a   1.000
_cell.length_b   1.000
_cell.length_c   1.000
_cell.angle_alpha   90.00
_cell.angle_beta   90.00
_cell.angle_gamma   90.00
#
_symmetry.space_group_name_H-M   'P 1'
#
loop_
_entity.id
_entity.type
_entity.pdbx_description
1 polymer ?
#
loop_
_entity_poly.entity_id
_entity_poly.type
_entity_poly.pdbx_seq_one_letter_code
_entity_poly.pdbx_strand_id
1 'polypeptide(L)'
;MNSVFAARLTKLRRERGMSQKDAAKMLGVSQSLMSHYEKGIRECSLDFVCRASNFFDVSCDYLLGQVDTRRSLSEEFDMTDTVQDGEYRTSTLFRASVMLNDSMVKCGSPEKLKDYFALSIYRMAVCAANGGYIPKKWISLNCETSSVFGSALMMEIIRELTSEQNPESQKNIAEPKCVKTVVEHSEKLIRKRAAELAAEKSR
;
A
#
# COMPACT_ATOMS: atom_id res chain seq x y z
N MET A 1 -31.99 9.37 -3.73
CA MET A 1 -30.78 9.82 -3.00
C MET A 1 -30.02 8.58 -2.54
N ASN A 2 -28.74 8.50 -2.91
CA ASN A 2 -27.94 7.30 -2.72
C ASN A 2 -27.44 7.20 -1.26
N SER A 3 -28.22 6.55 -0.40
CA SER A 3 -27.97 6.41 1.05
C SER A 3 -26.61 5.79 1.36
N VAL A 4 -26.09 4.98 0.45
CA VAL A 4 -24.80 4.28 0.57
C VAL A 4 -23.62 5.26 0.56
N PHE A 5 -23.64 6.27 -0.32
CA PHE A 5 -22.55 7.24 -0.40
C PHE A 5 -22.43 8.05 0.90
N ALA A 6 -23.56 8.60 1.38
CA ALA A 6 -23.62 9.40 2.60
C ALA A 6 -23.14 8.59 3.82
N ALA A 7 -23.56 7.32 3.91
CA ALA A 7 -23.12 6.41 4.96
C ALA A 7 -21.62 6.09 4.89
N ARG A 8 -21.09 5.80 3.69
CA ARG A 8 -19.66 5.49 3.49
C ARG A 8 -18.76 6.70 3.76
N LEU A 9 -19.18 7.91 3.35
CA LEU A 9 -18.48 9.15 3.66
C LEU A 9 -18.40 9.39 5.18
N THR A 10 -19.54 9.24 5.87
CA THR A 10 -19.61 9.36 7.33
C THR A 10 -18.72 8.34 8.03
N LYS A 11 -18.74 7.08 7.56
CA LYS A 11 -17.92 5.99 8.09
C LYS A 11 -16.43 6.30 7.95
N LEU A 12 -15.96 6.64 6.75
CA LEU A 12 -14.56 6.94 6.48
C LEU A 12 -14.04 8.12 7.31
N ARG A 13 -14.86 9.18 7.48
CA ARG A 13 -14.50 10.31 8.35
C ARG A 13 -14.32 9.87 9.80
N ARG A 14 -15.27 9.09 10.33
CA ARG A 14 -15.24 8.61 11.73
C ARG A 14 -14.08 7.67 11.99
N GLU A 15 -13.74 6.80 11.04
CA GLU A 15 -12.58 5.91 11.14
C GLU A 15 -11.25 6.67 11.28
N ARG A 16 -11.17 7.88 10.72
CA ARG A 16 -10.02 8.78 10.88
C ARG A 16 -10.10 9.68 12.11
N GLY A 17 -11.12 9.53 12.95
CA GLY A 17 -11.32 10.35 14.15
C GLY A 17 -11.58 11.83 13.87
N MET A 18 -12.01 12.19 12.65
CA MET A 18 -12.13 13.59 12.23
C MET A 18 -13.51 14.17 12.55
N SER A 19 -13.56 15.46 12.92
CA SER A 19 -14.82 16.19 12.96
C SER A 19 -15.30 16.54 11.55
N GLN A 20 -16.59 16.88 11.38
CA GLN A 20 -17.11 17.38 10.10
C GLN A 20 -16.40 18.66 9.65
N LYS A 21 -15.98 19.51 10.60
CA LYS A 21 -15.24 20.74 10.33
C LYS A 21 -13.86 20.45 9.75
N ASP A 22 -13.14 19.48 10.32
CA ASP A 22 -11.80 19.10 9.86
C ASP A 22 -11.87 18.46 8.48
N ALA A 23 -12.80 17.52 8.29
CA ALA A 23 -13.00 16.87 6.99
C ALA A 23 -13.40 17.88 5.91
N ALA A 24 -14.29 18.83 6.23
CA ALA A 24 -14.69 19.89 5.32
C ALA A 24 -13.50 20.77 4.90
N LYS A 25 -12.64 21.15 5.86
CA LYS A 25 -11.41 21.91 5.58
C LYS A 25 -10.47 21.14 4.65
N MET A 26 -10.22 19.86 4.92
CA MET A 26 -9.34 19.03 4.09
C MET A 26 -9.90 18.78 2.69
N LEU A 27 -11.22 18.66 2.57
CA LEU A 27 -11.91 18.40 1.30
C LEU A 27 -12.34 19.69 0.57
N GLY A 28 -11.97 20.86 1.09
CA GLY A 28 -12.23 22.15 0.46
C GLY A 28 -13.72 22.46 0.29
N VAL A 29 -14.54 22.17 1.30
CA VAL A 29 -15.98 22.48 1.36
C VAL A 29 -16.33 23.14 2.70
N SER A 30 -17.54 23.70 2.82
CA SER A 30 -18.01 24.20 4.11
C SER A 30 -18.43 23.04 5.03
N GLN A 31 -18.36 23.26 6.35
CA GLN A 31 -18.85 22.28 7.33
C GLN A 31 -20.33 21.94 7.12
N SER A 32 -21.16 22.95 6.80
CA SER A 32 -22.58 22.75 6.51
C SER A 32 -22.79 21.84 5.29
N LEU A 33 -22.01 22.07 4.23
CA LEU A 33 -22.06 21.26 3.02
C LEU A 33 -21.60 19.81 3.29
N MET A 34 -20.54 19.63 4.07
CA MET A 34 -20.12 18.30 4.53
C MET A 34 -21.23 17.58 5.30
N SER A 35 -21.92 18.27 6.22
CA SER A 35 -23.05 17.68 6.93
C SER A 35 -24.20 17.33 6.01
N HIS A 36 -24.47 18.11 4.96
CA HIS A 36 -25.52 17.79 3.99
C HIS A 36 -25.16 16.56 3.16
N TYR A 37 -23.90 16.42 2.75
CA TYR A 37 -23.41 15.23 2.05
C TYR A 37 -23.52 13.98 2.92
N GLU A 38 -23.08 14.04 4.19
CA GLU A 38 -23.14 12.92 5.13
C GLU A 38 -24.56 12.50 5.53
N LYS A 39 -25.53 13.41 5.44
CA LYS A 39 -26.96 13.13 5.66
C LYS A 39 -27.68 12.73 4.38
N GLY A 40 -27.01 12.77 3.22
CA GLY A 40 -27.62 12.53 1.92
C GLY A 40 -28.62 13.60 1.48
N ILE A 41 -28.65 14.77 2.13
CA ILE A 41 -29.58 15.88 1.83
C ILE A 41 -29.24 16.53 0.48
N ARG A 42 -27.95 16.54 0.12
CA ARG A 42 -27.45 17.16 -1.10
C ARG A 42 -26.54 16.20 -1.85
N GLU A 43 -26.67 16.18 -3.17
CA GLU A 43 -25.75 15.44 -4.03
C GLU A 43 -24.39 16.13 -4.13
N CYS A 44 -23.34 15.32 -4.19
CA CYS A 44 -21.97 15.78 -4.35
C CYS A 44 -21.65 16.01 -5.83
N SER A 45 -20.79 16.99 -6.11
CA SER A 45 -20.18 17.12 -7.43
C SER A 45 -19.19 15.98 -7.69
N LEU A 46 -18.96 15.65 -8.97
CA LEU A 46 -17.94 14.68 -9.38
C LEU A 46 -16.55 15.06 -8.83
N ASP A 47 -16.20 16.35 -8.87
CA ASP A 47 -14.97 16.88 -8.30
C ASP A 47 -14.83 16.56 -6.80
N PHE A 48 -15.90 16.73 -6.02
CA PHE A 48 -15.88 16.38 -4.61
C PHE A 48 -15.69 14.87 -4.41
N VAL A 49 -16.35 14.04 -5.21
CA VAL A 49 -16.21 12.58 -5.14
C VAL A 49 -14.76 12.16 -5.40
N CYS A 50 -14.11 12.72 -6.43
CA CYS A 50 -12.70 12.46 -6.73
C CYS A 50 -11.75 12.94 -5.62
N ARG A 51 -12.02 14.11 -5.03
CA ARG A 51 -11.23 14.59 -3.89
C ARG A 51 -11.42 13.72 -2.66
N ALA A 52 -12.65 13.31 -2.37
CA ALA A 52 -12.97 12.43 -1.25
C ALA A 52 -12.34 11.04 -1.43
N SER A 53 -12.38 10.47 -2.63
CA SER A 53 -11.79 9.15 -2.91
C SER A 53 -10.28 9.16 -2.69
N ASN A 54 -9.59 10.16 -3.25
CA ASN A 54 -8.16 10.36 -3.06
C ASN A 54 -7.81 10.64 -1.59
N PHE A 55 -8.58 11.48 -0.92
CA PHE A 55 -8.34 11.84 0.48
C PHE A 55 -8.49 10.63 1.38
N PHE A 56 -9.59 9.87 1.26
CA PHE A 56 -9.87 8.70 2.09
C PHE A 56 -9.14 7.43 1.67
N ASP A 57 -8.41 7.49 0.56
CA ASP A 57 -7.64 6.39 -0.03
C ASP A 57 -8.50 5.19 -0.47
N VAL A 58 -9.64 5.49 -1.08
CA VAL A 58 -10.64 4.52 -1.57
C VAL A 58 -10.97 4.75 -3.04
N SER A 59 -11.59 3.79 -3.72
CA SER A 59 -12.10 4.00 -5.09
C SER A 59 -13.38 4.83 -5.10
N CYS A 60 -13.67 5.50 -6.22
CA CYS A 60 -14.96 6.15 -6.43
C CYS A 60 -16.11 5.12 -6.38
N ASP A 61 -15.91 3.92 -6.93
CA ASP A 61 -16.88 2.82 -6.88
C ASP A 61 -17.20 2.40 -5.44
N TYR A 62 -16.20 2.39 -4.56
CA TYR A 62 -16.44 2.21 -3.14
C TYR A 62 -17.16 3.41 -2.54
N LEU A 63 -16.86 4.66 -2.88
CA LEU A 63 -17.67 5.75 -2.33
C LEU A 63 -19.13 5.67 -2.79
N LEU A 64 -19.36 5.29 -4.05
CA LEU A 64 -20.67 5.31 -4.70
C LEU A 64 -21.55 4.08 -4.42
N GLY A 65 -21.05 3.09 -3.67
CA GLY A 65 -21.85 1.90 -3.33
C GLY A 65 -21.74 0.73 -4.31
N GLN A 66 -20.90 0.83 -5.34
CA GLN A 66 -20.83 -0.17 -6.43
C GLN A 66 -20.06 -1.42 -6.02
N VAL A 67 -19.06 -1.28 -5.14
CA VAL A 67 -18.26 -2.38 -4.60
C VAL A 67 -18.13 -2.26 -3.09
N ASP A 68 -18.04 -3.38 -2.36
CA ASP A 68 -17.84 -3.35 -0.90
C ASP A 68 -16.37 -3.21 -0.48
N THR A 69 -15.44 -3.46 -1.41
CA THR A 69 -14.01 -3.34 -1.16
C THR A 69 -13.54 -1.88 -1.33
N ARG A 70 -12.85 -1.33 -0.32
CA ARG A 70 -12.35 0.07 -0.30
C ARG A 70 -11.52 0.44 -1.52
N ARG A 71 -10.73 -0.50 -2.02
CA ARG A 71 -10.11 -0.47 -3.33
C ARG A 71 -10.37 -1.83 -3.96
N SER A 72 -10.97 -1.85 -5.14
CA SER A 72 -10.95 -3.07 -5.94
C SER A 72 -9.51 -3.29 -6.39
N LEU A 73 -8.94 -4.46 -6.11
CA LEU A 73 -7.70 -4.95 -6.74
C LEU A 73 -7.99 -5.43 -8.19
N SER A 74 -9.00 -4.86 -8.84
CA SER A 74 -9.24 -5.08 -10.28
C SER A 74 -8.19 -4.25 -11.02
N GLU A 75 -6.99 -4.81 -11.07
CA GLU A 75 -5.75 -4.16 -11.47
C GLU A 75 -5.46 -4.43 -12.93
N GLU A 76 -5.59 -3.39 -13.75
CA GLU A 76 -4.52 -3.08 -14.68
C GLU A 76 -3.47 -2.30 -13.88
N PHE A 77 -2.58 -3.01 -13.18
CA PHE A 77 -1.34 -2.40 -12.73
C PHE A 77 -0.43 -2.24 -13.93
N ASP A 78 -0.78 -1.26 -14.77
CA ASP A 78 0.03 -0.93 -15.92
C ASP A 78 1.46 -0.59 -15.48
N MET A 79 2.40 -0.92 -16.35
CA MET A 79 3.82 -0.62 -16.19
C MET A 79 4.14 0.87 -16.39
N THR A 80 3.19 1.76 -16.11
CA THR A 80 3.33 3.19 -16.35
C THR A 80 3.18 3.96 -15.04
N ASP A 81 4.10 4.91 -14.84
CA ASP A 81 3.97 5.86 -13.74
C ASP A 81 2.76 6.76 -13.96
N THR A 82 2.17 7.15 -12.84
CA THR A 82 1.05 8.08 -12.78
C THR A 82 1.46 9.35 -12.05
N VAL A 83 0.70 10.43 -12.26
CA VAL A 83 0.91 11.71 -11.55
C VAL A 83 0.90 11.51 -10.03
N GLN A 84 0.05 10.58 -9.55
CA GLN A 84 -0.16 10.26 -8.14
C GLN A 84 1.00 9.50 -7.49
N ASP A 85 1.92 8.92 -8.26
CA ASP A 85 3.03 8.12 -7.72
C ASP A 85 4.11 8.96 -7.02
N GLY A 86 3.95 10.29 -6.95
CA GLY A 86 4.72 11.15 -6.04
C GLY A 86 4.29 11.05 -4.58
N GLU A 87 3.21 10.33 -4.29
CA GLU A 87 2.73 10.10 -2.93
C GLU A 87 2.92 8.64 -2.53
N TYR A 88 3.31 8.41 -1.27
CA TYR A 88 3.50 7.06 -0.73
C TYR A 88 2.15 6.39 -0.42
N ARG A 89 1.48 5.90 -1.48
CA ARG A 89 0.18 5.22 -1.42
C ARG A 89 0.36 3.72 -1.63
N THR A 90 -0.65 2.94 -1.23
CA THR A 90 -0.70 1.49 -1.47
C THR A 90 -0.54 1.13 -2.95
N SER A 91 -1.16 1.88 -3.85
CA SER A 91 -1.02 1.69 -5.30
C SER A 91 0.39 2.00 -5.81
N THR A 92 1.07 2.97 -5.20
CA THR A 92 2.48 3.30 -5.52
C THR A 92 3.39 2.13 -5.15
N LEU A 93 3.14 1.48 -4.00
CA LEU A 93 3.87 0.26 -3.60
C LEU A 93 3.70 -0.86 -4.61
N PHE A 94 2.46 -1.14 -5.02
CA PHE A 94 2.18 -2.20 -5.97
C PHE A 94 2.77 -1.91 -7.36
N ARG A 95 2.60 -0.70 -7.91
CA ARG A 95 3.24 -0.31 -9.18
C ARG A 95 4.76 -0.43 -9.14
N ALA A 96 5.39 0.07 -8.06
CA ALA A 96 6.83 -0.10 -7.87
C ALA A 96 7.24 -1.57 -7.86
N SER A 97 6.46 -2.43 -7.19
CA SER A 97 6.72 -3.88 -7.17
C SER A 97 6.60 -4.53 -8.56
N VAL A 98 5.61 -4.13 -9.37
CA VAL A 98 5.42 -4.63 -10.74
C VAL A 98 6.55 -4.17 -11.66
N MET A 99 6.94 -2.90 -11.60
CA MET A 99 8.03 -2.35 -12.42
C MET A 99 9.39 -2.96 -12.08
N LEU A 100 9.68 -3.14 -10.78
CA LEU A 100 10.89 -3.83 -10.34
C LEU A 100 10.86 -5.30 -10.75
N ASN A 101 9.70 -5.96 -10.63
CA ASN A 101 9.54 -7.34 -11.06
C ASN A 101 9.82 -7.51 -12.56
N ASP A 102 9.24 -6.68 -13.43
CA ASP A 102 9.53 -6.73 -14.87
C ASP A 102 11.01 -6.50 -15.18
N SER A 103 11.63 -5.52 -14.50
CA SER A 103 13.07 -5.24 -14.66
C SER A 103 13.93 -6.43 -14.24
N MET A 104 13.57 -7.10 -13.14
CA MET A 104 14.30 -8.27 -12.62
C MET A 104 14.06 -9.53 -13.46
N VAL A 105 12.83 -9.76 -13.95
CA VAL A 105 12.51 -10.87 -14.85
C VAL A 105 13.27 -10.75 -16.17
N LYS A 106 13.48 -9.53 -16.68
CA LYS A 106 14.32 -9.29 -17.87
C LYS A 106 15.80 -9.60 -17.64
N CYS A 107 16.27 -9.58 -16.39
CA CYS A 107 17.70 -9.68 -16.04
C CYS A 107 18.10 -11.00 -15.35
N GLY A 108 17.17 -11.90 -15.02
CA GLY A 108 17.49 -13.05 -14.17
C GLY A 108 16.42 -14.14 -14.09
N SER A 109 16.38 -14.84 -12.94
CA SER A 109 15.55 -16.03 -12.69
C SER A 109 14.15 -15.69 -12.15
N PRO A 110 13.07 -15.75 -12.96
CA PRO A 110 11.70 -15.37 -12.53
C PRO A 110 11.14 -16.22 -11.39
N GLU A 111 11.54 -17.49 -11.28
CA GLU A 111 11.05 -18.39 -10.22
C GLU A 111 11.51 -17.95 -8.83
N LYS A 112 12.78 -17.52 -8.69
CA LYS A 112 13.32 -17.02 -7.41
C LYS A 112 12.57 -15.79 -6.92
N LEU A 113 12.16 -14.93 -7.85
CA LEU A 113 11.39 -13.74 -7.52
C LEU A 113 9.96 -14.08 -7.08
N LYS A 114 9.31 -15.06 -7.72
CA LYS A 114 8.02 -15.59 -7.25
C LYS A 114 8.14 -16.18 -5.84
N ASP A 115 9.19 -16.94 -5.57
CA ASP A 115 9.46 -17.52 -4.24
C ASP A 115 9.66 -16.42 -3.18
N TYR A 116 10.36 -15.34 -3.53
CA TYR A 116 10.52 -14.18 -2.67
C TYR A 116 9.17 -13.53 -2.29
N PHE A 117 8.30 -13.32 -3.28
CA PHE A 117 6.95 -12.77 -3.03
C PHE A 117 6.09 -13.74 -2.23
N ALA A 118 6.13 -15.04 -2.54
CA ALA A 118 5.40 -16.07 -1.80
C ALA A 118 5.81 -16.11 -0.32
N LEU A 119 7.12 -16.07 -0.04
CA LEU A 119 7.64 -16.00 1.34
C LEU A 119 7.27 -14.69 2.04
N SER A 120 7.23 -13.57 1.32
CA SER A 120 6.77 -12.28 1.86
C SER A 120 5.32 -12.35 2.32
N ILE A 121 4.44 -12.95 1.50
CA ILE A 121 3.02 -13.19 1.83
C ILE A 121 2.90 -14.16 3.01
N TYR A 122 3.67 -15.26 2.99
CA TYR A 122 3.67 -16.25 4.07
C TYR A 122 4.06 -15.62 5.41
N ARG A 123 5.09 -14.78 5.45
CA ARG A 123 5.47 -14.04 6.68
C ARG A 123 4.38 -13.09 7.16
N MET A 124 3.67 -12.44 6.24
CA MET A 124 2.50 -11.63 6.58
C MET A 124 1.37 -12.48 7.18
N ALA A 125 1.13 -13.67 6.63
CA ALA A 125 0.17 -14.61 7.17
C ALA A 125 0.56 -15.08 8.58
N VAL A 126 1.84 -15.39 8.82
CA VAL A 126 2.37 -15.71 10.17
C VAL A 126 2.13 -14.56 11.15
N CYS A 127 2.41 -13.32 10.74
CA CYS A 127 2.13 -12.13 11.55
C CYS A 127 0.62 -12.00 11.84
N ALA A 128 -0.22 -12.15 10.83
CA ALA A 128 -1.67 -12.08 10.95
C ALA A 128 -2.23 -13.17 11.89
N ALA A 129 -1.72 -14.39 11.81
CA ALA A 129 -2.10 -15.50 12.67
C ALA A 129 -1.67 -15.28 14.13
N ASN A 130 -0.47 -14.75 14.34
CA ASN A 130 0.01 -14.40 15.67
C ASN A 130 -0.77 -13.23 16.29
N GLY A 131 -1.21 -12.27 15.46
CA GLY A 131 -2.05 -11.15 15.86
C GLY A 131 -3.55 -11.48 16.00
N GLY A 132 -3.96 -12.72 15.70
CA GLY A 132 -5.37 -13.14 15.80
C GLY A 132 -6.28 -12.65 14.67
N TYR A 133 -5.73 -12.12 13.58
CA TYR A 133 -6.49 -11.67 12.41
C TYR A 133 -6.96 -12.83 11.53
N ILE A 134 -6.25 -13.96 11.55
CA ILE A 134 -6.60 -15.20 10.83
C ILE A 134 -6.42 -16.44 11.73
N PRO A 135 -7.09 -17.57 11.43
CA PRO A 135 -6.91 -18.80 12.20
C PRO A 135 -5.48 -19.36 12.10
N LYS A 136 -4.84 -19.64 13.24
CA LYS A 136 -3.49 -20.24 13.28
C LYS A 136 -3.37 -21.56 12.50
N LYS A 137 -4.46 -22.33 12.42
CA LYS A 137 -4.53 -23.60 11.66
C LYS A 137 -4.30 -23.45 10.14
N TRP A 138 -4.34 -22.24 9.60
CA TRP A 138 -3.98 -21.98 8.20
C TRP A 138 -2.47 -22.15 7.96
N ILE A 139 -1.68 -22.12 9.03
CA ILE A 139 -0.23 -22.27 9.00
C ILE A 139 0.10 -23.62 9.61
N SER A 140 0.54 -24.55 8.77
CA SER A 140 0.88 -25.91 9.20
C SER A 140 2.18 -25.97 10.00
N LEU A 141 3.12 -25.07 9.69
CA LEU A 141 4.40 -24.97 10.39
C LEU A 141 4.28 -24.18 11.70
N ASN A 142 5.20 -24.44 12.63
CA ASN A 142 5.32 -23.64 13.84
C ASN A 142 5.56 -22.16 13.48
N CYS A 143 4.74 -21.25 14.00
CA CYS A 143 4.75 -19.84 13.62
C CYS A 143 6.05 -19.10 14.01
N GLU A 144 6.67 -19.46 15.13
CA GLU A 144 7.92 -18.84 15.58
C GLU A 144 9.09 -19.28 14.69
N THR A 145 9.23 -20.59 14.49
CA THR A 145 10.24 -21.20 13.62
C THR A 145 10.06 -20.74 12.16
N SER A 146 8.81 -20.67 11.68
CA SER A 146 8.46 -20.19 10.34
C SER A 146 8.87 -18.74 10.08
N SER A 147 8.77 -17.88 11.09
CA SER A 147 9.15 -16.48 10.95
C SER A 147 10.65 -16.34 10.71
N VAL A 148 11.45 -17.08 11.48
CA VAL A 148 12.93 -17.09 11.40
C VAL A 148 13.39 -17.69 10.07
N PHE A 149 12.92 -18.88 9.71
CA PHE A 149 13.30 -19.51 8.45
C PHE A 149 12.81 -18.73 7.23
N GLY A 150 11.59 -18.18 7.28
CA GLY A 150 11.08 -17.33 6.21
C GLY A 150 11.98 -16.11 5.96
N SER A 151 12.45 -15.46 7.02
CA SER A 151 13.42 -14.36 6.90
C SER A 151 14.76 -14.80 6.31
N ALA A 152 15.30 -15.94 6.76
CA ALA A 152 16.58 -16.45 6.27
C ALA A 152 16.51 -16.84 4.78
N LEU A 153 15.47 -17.55 4.37
CA LEU A 153 15.25 -17.96 2.97
C LEU A 153 15.10 -16.75 2.04
N MET A 154 14.38 -15.70 2.47
CA MET A 154 14.29 -14.48 1.67
C MET A 154 15.67 -13.80 1.48
N MET A 155 16.52 -13.79 2.52
CA MET A 155 17.88 -13.25 2.39
C MET A 155 18.75 -14.11 1.47
N GLU A 156 18.56 -15.43 1.46
CA GLU A 156 19.23 -16.34 0.54
C GLU A 156 18.86 -16.03 -0.92
N ILE A 157 17.56 -15.94 -1.19
CA ILE A 157 17.04 -15.61 -2.52
C ILE A 157 17.59 -14.27 -3.02
N ILE A 158 17.61 -13.23 -2.18
CA ILE A 158 18.18 -11.93 -2.56
C ILE A 158 19.66 -12.08 -2.94
N ARG A 159 20.43 -12.87 -2.19
CA ARG A 159 21.86 -13.08 -2.47
C ARG A 159 22.07 -13.77 -3.81
N GLU A 160 21.28 -14.80 -4.09
CA GLU A 160 21.31 -15.50 -5.37
C GLU A 160 20.94 -14.57 -6.53
N LEU A 161 19.85 -13.82 -6.41
CA LEU A 161 19.42 -12.84 -7.42
C LEU A 161 20.48 -11.75 -7.67
N THR A 162 21.20 -11.35 -6.62
CA THR A 162 22.30 -10.35 -6.73
C THR A 162 23.51 -10.94 -7.46
N SER A 163 23.79 -12.23 -7.27
CA SER A 163 24.90 -12.91 -7.95
C SER A 163 24.68 -13.16 -9.44
N GLU A 164 23.42 -13.11 -9.90
CA GLU A 164 23.02 -13.32 -11.29
C GLU A 164 23.06 -12.03 -12.14
N GLN A 165 23.47 -10.89 -11.58
CA GLN A 165 23.41 -9.61 -12.28
C GLN A 165 24.40 -9.50 -13.44
N ASN A 166 23.90 -9.05 -14.60
CA ASN A 166 24.71 -8.62 -15.73
C ASN A 166 24.89 -7.09 -15.73
N PRO A 167 26.10 -6.53 -15.57
CA PRO A 167 26.34 -5.08 -15.53
C PRO A 167 25.89 -4.32 -16.78
N GLU A 168 25.78 -4.99 -17.94
CA GLU A 168 25.38 -4.35 -19.20
C GLU A 168 23.89 -4.00 -19.27
N SER A 169 23.05 -4.61 -18.43
CA SER A 169 21.58 -4.39 -18.45
C SER A 169 21.13 -3.07 -17.84
N GLN A 170 22.05 -2.28 -17.25
CA GLN A 170 21.74 -1.05 -16.52
C GLN A 170 21.76 0.23 -17.37
N LYS A 171 22.14 0.15 -18.65
CA LYS A 171 22.28 1.33 -19.51
C LYS A 171 20.91 1.90 -19.89
N ASN A 172 20.70 3.19 -19.59
CA ASN A 172 19.53 3.99 -19.98
C ASN A 172 18.18 3.58 -19.39
N ILE A 173 18.13 3.15 -18.13
CA ILE A 173 16.86 2.93 -17.41
C ILE A 173 16.45 4.25 -16.74
N ALA A 174 15.31 4.82 -17.18
CA ALA A 174 14.71 5.96 -16.48
C ALA A 174 14.19 5.52 -15.11
N GLU A 175 14.51 6.27 -14.05
CA GLU A 175 14.03 5.98 -12.70
C GLU A 175 12.51 6.21 -12.62
N PRO A 176 11.69 5.18 -12.36
CA PRO A 176 10.25 5.37 -12.22
C PRO A 176 9.92 6.13 -10.94
N LYS A 177 8.97 7.07 -11.04
CA LYS A 177 8.49 7.90 -9.93
C LYS A 177 7.96 7.07 -8.77
N CYS A 178 7.20 6.01 -9.04
CA CYS A 178 6.69 5.12 -8.00
C CYS A 178 7.83 4.42 -7.25
N VAL A 179 8.83 3.89 -7.97
CA VAL A 179 10.01 3.24 -7.37
C VAL A 179 10.77 4.23 -6.50
N LYS A 180 11.03 5.43 -7.02
CA LYS A 180 11.68 6.52 -6.27
C LYS A 180 10.95 6.84 -4.97
N THR A 181 9.64 7.08 -5.03
CA THR A 181 8.82 7.40 -3.85
C THR A 181 8.88 6.30 -2.79
N VAL A 182 8.87 5.03 -3.21
CA VAL A 182 8.97 3.89 -2.28
C VAL A 182 10.35 3.78 -1.65
N VAL A 183 11.41 3.98 -2.43
CA VAL A 183 12.80 3.96 -1.94
C VAL A 183 13.03 5.09 -0.94
N GLU A 184 12.68 6.33 -1.28
CA GLU A 184 12.85 7.49 -0.40
C GLU A 184 12.12 7.30 0.95
N HIS A 185 10.89 6.81 0.92
CA HIS A 185 10.14 6.52 2.14
C HIS A 185 10.82 5.42 2.98
N SER A 186 11.26 4.35 2.34
CA SER A 186 11.90 3.21 2.99
C SER A 186 13.23 3.60 3.64
N GLU A 187 14.06 4.37 2.94
CA GLU A 187 15.32 4.87 3.49
C GLU A 187 15.11 5.78 4.70
N LYS A 188 14.12 6.67 4.65
CA LYS A 188 13.77 7.54 5.79
C LYS A 188 13.38 6.71 7.01
N LEU A 189 12.61 5.64 6.82
CA LEU A 189 12.23 4.72 7.88
C LEU A 189 13.45 3.98 8.45
N ILE A 190 14.33 3.44 7.59
CA ILE A 190 15.55 2.73 7.99
C ILE A 190 16.45 3.64 8.83
N ARG A 191 16.74 4.85 8.34
CA ARG A 191 17.59 5.83 9.04
C ARG A 191 17.03 6.19 10.41
N LYS A 192 15.71 6.39 10.50
CA LYS A 192 15.03 6.66 11.77
C LYS A 192 15.23 5.51 12.77
N ARG A 193 14.97 4.27 12.36
CA ARG A 193 15.12 3.08 13.22
C ARG A 193 16.57 2.84 13.65
N ALA A 194 17.53 3.05 12.75
CA ALA A 194 18.94 2.93 13.08
C ALA A 194 19.37 3.95 14.16
N ALA A 195 18.88 5.19 14.08
CA ALA A 195 19.16 6.21 15.08
C ALA A 195 18.55 5.89 16.46
N GLU A 196 17.30 5.39 16.49
CA GLU A 196 16.64 4.93 17.73
C GLU A 196 17.47 3.85 18.45
N LEU A 197 17.90 2.82 17.72
CA LEU A 197 18.71 1.72 18.27
C LEU A 197 20.10 2.16 18.75
N ALA A 198 20.72 3.12 18.07
CA ALA A 198 22.01 3.67 18.49
C ALA A 198 21.88 4.48 19.80
N ALA A 199 20.79 5.22 19.97
CA ALA A 199 20.50 5.98 21.18
C ALA A 199 20.18 5.06 22.37
N GLU A 200 19.49 3.94 22.15
CA GLU A 200 19.21 2.93 23.19
C GLU A 200 20.49 2.23 23.67
N LYS A 201 21.44 1.94 22.79
CA LYS A 201 22.74 1.34 23.17
C LYS A 201 23.70 2.30 23.86
N SER A 202 23.45 3.61 23.79
CA SER A 202 24.28 4.65 24.42
C SER A 202 23.78 5.06 25.81
N ARG A 203 22.71 4.42 26.30
CA ARG A 203 22.14 4.56 27.65
C ARG A 203 22.46 3.33 28.48
#